data_AF-A0A7X8J2Y0-F1
#
_entry.id   AF-A0A7X8J2Y0-F1
#
_cell.length_a   1.000
_cell.length_b   1.000
_cell.length_c   1.000
_cell.angle_alpha   90.00
_cell.angle_beta   90.00
_cell.angle_gamma   90.00
#
_symmetry.space_group_name_H-M   'P 1'
#
loop_
_entity.id
_entity.type
_entity.pdbx_description
1 polymer ?
#
loop_
_entity_poly.entity_id
_entity_poly.type
_entity_poly.pdbx_seq_one_letter_code
_entity_poly.pdbx_strand_id
1 'polypeptide(L)'
;MHFNRGTVYTFEQSEKLDTVLTCIQAEEDLKYIIDRLRERHPVCISSLPEAVQEVYEQEYAELSESAEVTVLSLWQSASRVLACLEDAHTTVRAYYENVKMLPLLFSWEGQRLICSGGEYDGYTVNKIGGVSVDQLYQRFREQFSYELDACARHAFASRINRSDYLAFVGIS
;
A
#
# COMPACT_ATOMS: atom_id res chain seq x y z
N MET A 1 2.91 -29.00 -15.85
CA MET A 1 2.76 -27.68 -15.20
C MET A 1 2.89 -26.61 -16.28
N HIS A 2 1.81 -25.90 -16.60
CA HIS A 2 1.84 -24.79 -17.55
C HIS A 2 1.20 -23.60 -16.83
N PHE A 3 2.03 -22.74 -16.22
CA PHE A 3 1.58 -21.47 -15.69
C PHE A 3 1.57 -20.46 -16.83
N ASN A 4 0.43 -20.31 -17.52
CA ASN A 4 0.15 -19.10 -18.28
C ASN A 4 -0.94 -18.33 -17.54
N ARG A 5 -0.49 -17.51 -16.58
CA ARG A 5 -1.29 -16.49 -15.89
C ARG A 5 -1.34 -15.27 -16.81
N GLY A 6 -2.52 -14.86 -17.24
CA GLY A 6 -2.70 -13.85 -18.28
C GLY A 6 -1.97 -12.53 -18.01
N THR A 7 -1.49 -11.90 -19.08
CA THR A 7 -0.79 -10.60 -19.06
C THR A 7 -1.80 -9.49 -19.30
N VAL A 8 -1.81 -8.47 -18.45
CA VAL A 8 -2.51 -7.20 -18.73
C VAL A 8 -1.59 -6.35 -19.60
N TYR A 9 -2.07 -5.93 -20.76
CA TYR A 9 -1.28 -5.15 -21.73
C TYR A 9 -1.45 -3.63 -21.55
N THR A 10 -2.50 -3.19 -20.87
CA THR A 10 -2.82 -1.78 -20.64
C THR A 10 -3.36 -1.59 -19.22
N PHE A 11 -2.80 -0.65 -18.47
CA PHE A 11 -3.32 -0.24 -17.17
C PHE A 11 -4.10 1.06 -17.33
N GLU A 12 -5.34 1.07 -16.85
CA GLU A 12 -6.11 2.31 -16.72
C GLU A 12 -5.67 3.06 -15.45
N GLN A 13 -5.67 4.38 -15.50
CA GLN A 13 -5.37 5.19 -14.32
C GLN A 13 -6.47 5.02 -13.29
N SER A 14 -6.09 4.92 -12.02
CA SER A 14 -7.03 4.91 -10.91
C SER A 14 -7.73 6.27 -10.81
N GLU A 15 -8.91 6.26 -10.19
CA GLU A 15 -9.55 7.48 -9.70
C GLU A 15 -8.67 8.20 -8.67
N LYS A 16 -8.93 9.48 -8.42
CA LYS A 16 -8.17 10.26 -7.43
C LYS A 16 -8.36 9.69 -6.03
N LEU A 17 -7.34 9.83 -5.19
CA LEU A 17 -7.34 9.30 -3.83
C LEU A 17 -8.50 9.81 -2.96
N ASP A 18 -8.97 11.04 -3.20
CA ASP A 18 -10.09 11.69 -2.50
C ASP A 18 -11.46 11.43 -3.16
N THR A 19 -11.50 10.71 -4.28
CA THR A 19 -12.78 10.30 -4.89
C THR A 19 -13.53 9.38 -3.93
N VAL A 20 -14.75 9.78 -3.59
CA VAL A 20 -15.69 8.99 -2.79
C VAL A 20 -16.31 7.90 -3.66
N LEU A 21 -16.21 6.66 -3.18
CA LEU A 21 -16.80 5.47 -3.76
C LEU A 21 -18.13 5.16 -3.06
N THR A 22 -19.02 4.47 -3.75
CA THR A 22 -20.13 3.80 -3.08
C THR A 22 -19.62 2.58 -2.31
N CYS A 23 -20.29 2.21 -1.20
CA CYS A 23 -19.94 0.99 -0.46
C CYS A 23 -19.92 -0.25 -1.38
N ILE A 24 -20.88 -0.33 -2.31
CA ILE A 24 -20.96 -1.42 -3.31
C ILE A 24 -19.68 -1.50 -4.16
N GLN A 25 -19.21 -0.37 -4.69
CA GLN A 25 -17.97 -0.35 -5.49
C GLN A 25 -16.75 -0.79 -4.68
N ALA A 26 -16.62 -0.30 -3.45
CA ALA A 26 -15.50 -0.64 -2.59
C ALA A 26 -15.50 -2.13 -2.19
N GLU A 27 -16.68 -2.67 -1.87
CA GLU A 27 -16.88 -4.08 -1.57
C GLU A 27 -16.56 -4.99 -2.77
N GLU A 28 -17.02 -4.61 -3.97
CA GLU A 28 -16.75 -5.34 -5.21
C GLU A 28 -15.26 -5.37 -5.53
N ASP A 29 -14.55 -4.25 -5.37
CA ASP A 29 -13.11 -4.16 -5.59
C ASP A 29 -12.33 -5.02 -4.57
N LEU A 30 -12.67 -4.96 -3.28
CA LEU A 30 -12.00 -5.77 -2.27
C LEU A 30 -12.26 -7.26 -2.48
N LYS A 31 -13.50 -7.63 -2.81
CA LYS A 31 -13.86 -9.01 -3.18
C LYS A 31 -13.10 -9.49 -4.41
N TYR A 32 -12.97 -8.64 -5.43
CA TYR A 32 -12.22 -8.98 -6.65
C TYR A 32 -10.78 -9.35 -6.32
N ILE A 33 -10.11 -8.61 -5.43
CA ILE A 33 -8.74 -8.91 -4.98
C ILE A 33 -8.67 -10.30 -4.36
N ILE A 34 -9.56 -10.62 -3.42
CA ILE A 34 -9.59 -11.94 -2.77
C ILE A 34 -9.87 -13.08 -3.75
N ASP A 35 -10.80 -12.88 -4.67
CA ASP A 35 -11.11 -13.88 -5.68
C ASP A 35 -9.90 -14.14 -6.59
N ARG A 36 -9.12 -13.11 -6.93
CA ARG A 36 -7.86 -13.27 -7.68
C ARG A 36 -6.77 -13.96 -6.87
N LEU A 37 -6.67 -13.70 -5.56
CA LEU A 37 -5.74 -14.42 -4.70
C LEU A 37 -6.07 -15.91 -4.69
N ARG A 38 -7.33 -16.28 -4.44
CA ARG A 38 -7.77 -17.69 -4.41
C ARG A 38 -7.54 -18.40 -5.75
N GLU A 39 -7.78 -17.72 -6.86
CA GLU A 39 -7.60 -18.30 -8.19
C GLU A 39 -6.12 -18.46 -8.57
N ARG A 40 -5.27 -17.50 -8.20
CA ARG A 40 -3.95 -17.35 -8.83
C ARG A 40 -2.78 -17.36 -7.87
N HIS A 41 -2.94 -16.99 -6.62
CA HIS A 41 -1.81 -16.85 -5.72
C HIS A 41 -1.35 -18.22 -5.20
N PRO A 42 -0.06 -18.61 -5.32
CA PRO A 42 0.43 -19.93 -4.91
C PRO A 42 0.09 -20.30 -3.46
N VAL A 43 0.20 -19.33 -2.55
CA VAL A 43 -0.12 -19.52 -1.12
C VAL A 43 -1.61 -19.81 -0.90
N CYS A 44 -2.48 -19.40 -1.82
CA CYS A 44 -3.93 -19.50 -1.68
C CYS A 44 -4.57 -20.65 -2.50
N ILE A 45 -3.76 -21.52 -3.14
CA ILE A 45 -4.26 -22.59 -4.04
C ILE A 45 -5.20 -23.56 -3.33
N SER A 46 -4.93 -23.88 -2.06
CA SER A 46 -5.74 -24.82 -1.28
C SER A 46 -6.84 -24.11 -0.49
N SER A 47 -6.54 -22.95 0.07
CA SER A 47 -7.45 -22.09 0.81
C SER A 47 -6.79 -20.73 1.04
N LEU A 48 -7.58 -19.70 1.36
CA LEU A 48 -7.02 -18.43 1.84
C LEU A 48 -6.39 -18.66 3.22
N PRO A 49 -5.19 -18.13 3.52
CA PRO A 49 -4.63 -18.18 4.87
C PRO A 49 -5.56 -17.54 5.88
N GLU A 50 -5.62 -18.08 7.10
CA GLU A 50 -6.51 -17.63 8.17
C GLU A 50 -6.34 -16.13 8.47
N ALA A 51 -5.09 -15.67 8.66
CA ALA A 51 -4.79 -14.26 8.90
C ALA A 51 -5.30 -13.33 7.77
N VAL A 52 -5.21 -13.78 6.51
CA VAL A 52 -5.73 -13.01 5.36
C VAL A 52 -7.25 -13.00 5.36
N GLN A 53 -7.88 -14.13 5.69
CA GLN A 53 -9.34 -14.25 5.77
C GLN A 53 -9.91 -13.37 6.89
N GLU A 54 -9.32 -13.39 8.09
CA GLU A 54 -9.75 -12.58 9.23
C GLU A 54 -9.68 -11.08 8.92
N VAL A 55 -8.53 -10.60 8.41
CA VAL A 55 -8.37 -9.19 8.07
C VAL A 55 -9.29 -8.81 6.90
N TYR A 56 -9.47 -9.68 5.90
CA TYR A 56 -10.43 -9.42 4.83
C TYR A 56 -11.86 -9.23 5.37
N GLU A 57 -12.33 -10.11 6.25
CA GLU A 57 -13.67 -10.03 6.81
C GLU A 57 -13.86 -8.76 7.64
N GLN A 58 -12.86 -8.38 8.44
CA GLN A 58 -12.86 -7.14 9.21
C GLN A 58 -12.94 -5.92 8.28
N GLU A 59 -12.04 -5.83 7.32
CA GLU A 59 -11.96 -4.72 6.36
C GLU A 59 -13.22 -4.59 5.52
N TYR A 60 -13.79 -5.73 5.09
CA TYR A 60 -15.06 -5.74 4.36
C TYR A 60 -16.20 -5.17 5.20
N ALA A 61 -16.33 -5.59 6.46
CA ALA A 61 -17.34 -5.08 7.37
C ALA A 61 -17.17 -3.57 7.65
N GLU A 62 -15.93 -3.13 7.90
CA GLU A 62 -15.62 -1.70 8.13
C GLU A 62 -15.96 -0.83 6.91
N LEU A 63 -15.69 -1.30 5.68
CA LEU A 63 -16.07 -0.60 4.45
C LEU A 63 -17.59 -0.55 4.25
N SER A 64 -18.30 -1.64 4.55
CA SER A 64 -19.77 -1.71 4.44
C SER A 64 -20.48 -0.77 5.42
N GLU A 65 -19.92 -0.58 6.61
CA GLU A 65 -20.50 0.28 7.67
C GLU A 65 -20.04 1.75 7.59
N SER A 66 -19.01 2.03 6.80
CA SER A 66 -18.45 3.38 6.68
C SER A 66 -19.38 4.35 5.95
N ALA A 67 -19.55 5.55 6.53
CA ALA A 67 -20.37 6.61 5.94
C ALA A 67 -19.74 7.20 4.67
N GLU A 68 -18.40 7.16 4.56
CA GLU A 68 -17.65 7.63 3.41
C GLU A 68 -16.46 6.71 3.17
N VAL A 69 -16.39 6.15 1.97
CA VAL A 69 -15.25 5.35 1.51
C VAL A 69 -14.60 6.11 0.37
N THR A 70 -13.30 6.36 0.47
CA THR A 70 -12.49 6.96 -0.59
C THR A 70 -11.59 5.92 -1.24
N VAL A 71 -11.10 6.21 -2.46
CA VAL A 71 -10.07 5.39 -3.13
C VAL A 71 -8.85 5.18 -2.21
N LEU A 72 -8.45 6.20 -1.44
CA LEU A 72 -7.38 6.07 -0.45
C LEU A 72 -7.71 5.01 0.62
N SER A 73 -8.87 5.12 1.26
CA SER A 73 -9.26 4.18 2.32
C SER A 73 -9.39 2.73 1.81
N LEU A 74 -9.93 2.54 0.60
CA LEU A 74 -9.97 1.23 -0.05
C LEU A 74 -8.58 0.70 -0.34
N TRP A 75 -7.67 1.55 -0.85
CA TRP A 75 -6.28 1.14 -1.09
C TRP A 75 -5.59 0.72 0.22
N GLN A 76 -5.73 1.49 1.30
CA GLN A 76 -5.17 1.14 2.60
C GLN A 76 -5.74 -0.18 3.14
N SER A 77 -7.06 -0.34 3.05
CA SER A 77 -7.79 -1.55 3.43
C SER A 77 -7.28 -2.80 2.70
N ALA A 78 -7.30 -2.76 1.38
CA ALA A 78 -6.79 -3.85 0.55
C ALA A 78 -5.30 -4.14 0.80
N SER A 79 -4.50 -3.10 1.08
CA SER A 79 -3.07 -3.26 1.38
C SER A 79 -2.85 -4.01 2.69
N ARG A 80 -3.64 -3.74 3.74
CA ARG A 80 -3.59 -4.50 5.01
C ARG A 80 -3.90 -5.98 4.80
N VAL A 81 -4.92 -6.28 4.01
CA VAL A 81 -5.26 -7.67 3.64
C VAL A 81 -4.08 -8.37 2.95
N LEU A 82 -3.42 -7.70 1.98
CA LEU A 82 -2.29 -8.28 1.27
C LEU A 82 -1.01 -8.36 2.12
N ALA A 83 -0.84 -7.49 3.12
CA ALA A 83 0.28 -7.54 4.05
C ALA A 83 0.31 -8.84 4.85
N CYS A 84 -0.87 -9.41 5.15
CA CYS A 84 -1.01 -10.70 5.84
C CYS A 84 -0.52 -11.91 5.02
N LEU A 85 -0.21 -11.75 3.73
CA LEU A 85 0.41 -12.81 2.93
C LEU A 85 1.91 -12.96 3.20
N GLU A 86 2.54 -11.93 3.80
CA GLU A 86 4.01 -11.87 3.98
C GLU A 86 4.80 -12.09 2.67
N ASP A 87 4.21 -11.69 1.54
CA ASP A 87 4.77 -11.81 0.19
C ASP A 87 5.07 -10.43 -0.40
N ALA A 88 6.36 -10.09 -0.49
CA ALA A 88 6.83 -8.80 -1.01
C ALA A 88 6.44 -8.55 -2.49
N HIS A 89 5.98 -9.57 -3.21
CA HIS A 89 5.61 -9.49 -4.62
C HIS A 89 4.11 -9.34 -4.87
N THR A 90 3.28 -9.50 -3.85
CA THR A 90 1.82 -9.33 -3.95
C THR A 90 1.42 -7.98 -3.35
N THR A 91 1.05 -7.04 -4.23
CA THR A 91 0.73 -5.67 -3.83
C THR A 91 -0.48 -5.13 -4.59
N VAL A 92 -1.19 -4.20 -3.95
CA VAL A 92 -2.19 -3.33 -4.55
C VAL A 92 -1.66 -1.90 -4.48
N ARG A 93 -1.91 -1.11 -5.54
CA ARG A 93 -1.55 0.31 -5.57
C ARG A 93 -2.51 1.07 -6.46
N ALA A 94 -2.77 2.31 -6.08
CA ALA A 94 -3.30 3.28 -7.04
C ALA A 94 -2.27 3.49 -8.16
N TYR A 95 -2.74 3.54 -9.40
CA TYR A 95 -1.90 3.74 -10.58
C TYR A 95 -2.19 5.09 -11.21
N TYR A 96 -1.17 5.94 -11.27
CA TYR A 96 -1.20 7.24 -11.92
C TYR A 96 0.04 7.40 -12.79
N GLU A 97 -0.11 7.94 -14.00
CA GLU A 97 1.03 8.19 -14.89
C GLU A 97 1.91 9.34 -14.37
N ASN A 98 1.29 10.35 -13.77
CA ASN A 98 1.96 11.58 -13.34
C ASN A 98 1.71 11.84 -11.84
N VAL A 99 2.49 11.18 -10.99
CA VAL A 99 2.45 11.42 -9.54
C VAL A 99 3.32 12.62 -9.17
N LYS A 100 2.80 13.51 -8.32
CA LYS A 100 3.59 14.61 -7.77
C LYS A 100 4.63 14.04 -6.81
N MET A 101 5.87 14.47 -6.96
CA MET A 101 6.98 14.05 -6.11
C MET A 101 7.64 15.27 -5.46
N LEU A 102 8.07 15.12 -4.21
CA LEU A 102 9.00 16.04 -3.59
C LEU A 102 10.32 15.99 -4.37
N PRO A 103 11.01 17.14 -4.53
CA PRO A 103 12.32 17.20 -5.17
C PRO A 103 13.44 16.70 -4.24
N LEU A 104 13.13 15.71 -3.39
CA LEU A 104 14.01 15.10 -2.40
C LEU A 104 13.93 13.58 -2.56
N LEU A 105 15.06 12.93 -2.34
CA LEU A 105 15.17 11.48 -2.23
C LEU A 105 15.46 11.10 -0.78
N PHE A 106 15.13 9.87 -0.42
CA PHE A 106 15.39 9.37 0.92
C PHE A 106 16.07 8.00 0.88
N SER A 107 16.98 7.78 1.82
CA SER A 107 17.60 6.49 2.09
C SER A 107 17.45 6.17 3.58
N TRP A 108 17.38 4.89 3.93
CA TRP A 108 17.41 4.47 5.32
C TRP A 108 18.82 3.99 5.69
N GLU A 109 19.47 4.69 6.62
CA GLU A 109 20.83 4.41 7.07
C GLU A 109 20.85 4.13 8.57
N GLY A 110 21.10 2.87 8.94
CA GLY A 110 20.98 2.42 10.33
C GLY A 110 19.54 2.57 10.83
N GLN A 111 19.34 3.50 11.77
CA GLN A 111 18.03 3.84 12.35
C GLN A 111 17.49 5.19 11.87
N ARG A 112 18.08 5.79 10.84
CA ARG A 112 17.75 7.16 10.40
C ARG A 112 17.30 7.17 8.94
N LEU A 113 16.27 7.97 8.66
CA LEU A 113 15.92 8.35 7.31
C LEU A 113 16.76 9.57 6.91
N ILE A 114 17.62 9.40 5.92
CA ILE A 114 18.52 10.43 5.41
C ILE A 114 17.91 11.02 4.15
N CYS A 115 17.93 12.34 4.06
CA CYS A 115 17.50 13.10 2.90
C CYS A 115 18.68 13.28 1.94
N SER A 116 18.40 13.20 0.65
CA SER A 116 19.33 13.58 -0.41
C SER A 116 18.65 14.56 -1.36
N GLY A 117 19.34 15.67 -1.66
CA GLY A 117 18.85 16.70 -2.58
C GLY A 117 18.88 18.13 -2.03
N GLY A 118 19.41 19.03 -2.85
CA GLY A 118 19.42 20.47 -2.58
C GLY A 118 20.21 20.83 -1.31
N GLU A 119 19.70 21.80 -0.57
CA GLU A 119 20.27 22.27 0.71
C GLU A 119 20.08 21.29 1.88
N TYR A 120 19.25 20.24 1.69
CA TYR A 120 18.90 19.26 2.72
C TYR A 120 19.73 17.96 2.60
N ASP A 121 20.72 17.93 1.72
CA ASP A 121 21.55 16.74 1.48
C ASP A 121 22.27 16.30 2.77
N GLY A 122 22.12 15.02 3.13
CA GLY A 122 22.68 14.42 4.33
C GLY A 122 21.89 14.69 5.62
N TYR A 123 20.79 15.44 5.57
CA TYR A 123 20.00 15.75 6.75
C TYR A 123 19.22 14.52 7.21
N THR A 124 19.08 14.35 8.53
CA THR A 124 18.18 13.35 9.10
C THR A 124 16.75 13.90 9.15
N VAL A 125 15.81 13.15 8.57
CA VAL A 125 14.39 13.47 8.60
C VAL A 125 13.78 12.93 9.89
N ASN A 126 13.33 13.81 10.78
CA ASN A 126 12.69 13.41 12.04
C ASN A 126 11.16 13.36 11.92
N LYS A 127 10.57 14.26 11.12
CA LYS A 127 9.13 14.40 10.95
C LYS A 127 8.78 14.79 9.52
N ILE A 128 7.62 14.36 9.05
CA ILE A 128 6.99 14.78 7.80
C ILE A 128 5.56 15.18 8.12
N GLY A 129 5.12 16.37 7.70
CA GLY A 129 3.77 16.88 8.02
C GLY A 129 3.48 16.95 9.53
N GLY A 130 4.50 17.12 10.37
CA GLY A 130 4.37 17.14 11.83
C GLY A 130 4.34 15.76 12.52
N VAL A 131 4.24 14.66 11.75
CA VAL A 131 4.23 13.28 12.25
C VAL A 131 5.65 12.71 12.25
N SER A 132 6.03 11.95 13.28
CA SER A 132 7.37 11.35 13.34
C SER A 132 7.58 10.29 12.26
N VAL A 133 8.80 10.18 11.74
CA VAL A 133 9.15 9.16 10.74
C VAL A 133 8.89 7.75 11.26
N ASP A 134 9.14 7.48 12.54
CA ASP A 134 8.86 6.18 13.15
C ASP A 134 7.37 5.83 13.09
N GLN A 135 6.49 6.79 13.40
CA GLN A 135 5.04 6.57 13.29
C GLN A 135 4.59 6.32 11.86
N LEU A 136 5.14 7.07 10.89
CA LEU A 136 4.83 6.87 9.47
C LEU A 136 5.32 5.52 8.97
N TYR A 137 6.50 5.09 9.43
CA TYR A 137 7.06 3.80 9.08
C TYR A 137 6.25 2.64 9.68
N GLN A 138 5.77 2.76 10.92
CA GLN A 138 4.89 1.74 11.51
C GLN A 138 3.58 1.61 10.71
N ARG A 139 2.92 2.73 10.39
CA ARG A 139 1.71 2.72 9.54
C ARG A 139 1.98 2.07 8.19
N PHE A 140 3.14 2.34 7.60
CA PHE A 140 3.54 1.72 6.34
C PHE A 140 3.71 0.21 6.49
N ARG A 141 4.35 -0.27 7.56
CA ARG A 141 4.56 -1.72 7.81
C ARG A 141 3.27 -2.49 8.04
N GLU A 142 2.25 -1.87 8.61
CA GLU A 142 0.94 -2.48 8.80
C GLU A 142 0.21 -2.72 7.47
N GLN A 143 0.60 -1.98 6.42
CA GLN A 143 -0.10 -1.98 5.13
C GLN A 143 0.76 -2.53 3.98
N PHE A 144 2.08 -2.54 4.12
CA PHE A 144 2.99 -3.01 3.07
C PHE A 144 3.37 -4.47 3.32
N SER A 145 3.26 -5.30 2.30
CA SER A 145 3.73 -6.70 2.37
C SER A 145 5.24 -6.77 2.15
N TYR A 146 5.97 -7.46 3.02
CA TYR A 146 7.43 -7.61 2.95
C TYR A 146 7.91 -8.89 3.62
N GLU A 147 9.02 -9.44 3.11
CA GLU A 147 9.67 -10.64 3.68
C GLU A 147 10.76 -10.29 4.71
N LEU A 148 11.37 -9.10 4.57
CA LEU A 148 12.47 -8.64 5.42
C LEU A 148 12.30 -7.16 5.79
N ASP A 149 12.64 -6.81 7.02
CA ASP A 149 12.55 -5.44 7.52
C ASP A 149 13.41 -4.46 6.68
N ALA A 150 14.58 -4.90 6.21
CA ALA A 150 15.41 -4.10 5.29
C ALA A 150 14.69 -3.79 3.97
N CYS A 151 13.90 -4.74 3.45
CA CYS A 151 13.06 -4.51 2.26
C CYS A 151 11.98 -3.48 2.56
N ALA A 152 11.30 -3.56 3.72
CA ALA A 152 10.30 -2.58 4.15
C ALA A 152 10.88 -1.16 4.30
N ARG A 153 12.08 -1.02 4.88
CA ARG A 153 12.75 0.29 5.01
C ARG A 153 13.09 0.90 3.66
N HIS A 154 13.66 0.10 2.76
CA HIS A 154 13.96 0.54 1.39
C HIS A 154 12.69 0.92 0.62
N ALA A 155 11.65 0.10 0.74
CA ALA A 155 10.32 0.31 0.20
C ALA A 155 9.67 1.61 0.70
N PHE A 156 9.82 1.94 1.97
CA PHE A 156 9.32 3.18 2.55
C PHE A 156 10.11 4.39 2.04
N ALA A 157 11.45 4.35 2.17
CA ALA A 157 12.32 5.47 1.79
C ALA A 157 12.20 5.83 0.30
N SER A 158 12.11 4.83 -0.58
CA SER A 158 11.97 5.04 -2.03
C SER A 158 10.63 5.61 -2.47
N ARG A 159 9.61 5.58 -1.59
CA ARG A 159 8.23 5.95 -1.96
C ARG A 159 7.70 7.16 -1.20
N ILE A 160 8.22 7.47 -0.02
CA ILE A 160 7.72 8.57 0.82
C ILE A 160 7.98 9.97 0.24
N ASN A 161 8.70 10.07 -0.88
CA ASN A 161 8.79 11.30 -1.66
C ASN A 161 7.60 11.51 -2.62
N ARG A 162 6.74 10.52 -2.82
CA ARG A 162 5.57 10.61 -3.70
C ARG A 162 4.33 11.05 -2.93
N SER A 163 3.52 11.92 -3.53
CA SER A 163 2.31 12.45 -2.89
C SER A 163 1.28 11.38 -2.55
N ASP A 164 1.17 10.33 -3.37
CA ASP A 164 0.25 9.22 -3.14
C ASP A 164 0.66 8.40 -1.91
N TYR A 165 1.95 8.11 -1.74
CA TYR A 165 2.46 7.39 -0.57
C TYR A 165 2.49 8.25 0.69
N LEU A 166 2.66 9.57 0.57
CA LEU A 166 2.46 10.48 1.70
C LEU A 166 1.02 10.41 2.22
N ALA A 167 0.03 10.49 1.33
CA ALA A 167 -1.38 10.31 1.67
C ALA A 167 -1.65 8.91 2.26
N PHE A 168 -1.07 7.87 1.66
CA PHE A 168 -1.18 6.47 2.13
C PHE A 168 -0.75 6.28 3.59
N VAL A 169 0.30 6.96 4.05
CA VAL A 169 0.74 6.89 5.46
C VAL A 169 0.10 7.97 6.36
N GLY A 170 -0.87 8.72 5.83
CA GLY A 170 -1.67 9.69 6.57
C GLY A 170 -1.09 11.11 6.63
N ILE A 171 -0.36 11.54 5.59
CA ILE A 171 0.05 12.93 5.38
C ILE A 171 -0.82 13.55 4.28
N SER A 172 -1.65 14.52 4.65
CA SER A 172 -2.53 15.30 3.75
C SER A 172 -1.93 16.65 3.36
#